data_AF-A0A2D7H0N6-F1
#
_entry.id   AF-A0A2D7H0N6-F1
#
_cell.length_a   1.000
_cell.length_b   1.000
_cell.length_c   1.000
_cell.angle_alpha   90.00
_cell.angle_beta   90.00
_cell.angle_gamma   90.00
#
_symmetry.space_group_name_H-M   'P 1'
#
loop_
_entity.id
_entity.type
_entity.pdbx_description
1 polymer ?
#
loop_
_entity_poly.entity_id
_entity_poly.type
_entity_poly.pdbx_seq_one_letter_code
_entity_poly.pdbx_strand_id
1 'polypeptide(L)'
;MFAPLLEHVEKLGDTTVPQSRSAKKDVRQNAKRRAVNHWRKKRIKAQSKSFLDAITAKDVSLAETEFKSFCSLMDKVSCTSTMHKNTAARRKSRFSRQLRDLKQA
;
A
#
# COMPACT_ATOMS: atom_id res chain seq x y z
N MET A 1 -46.08 -12.63 -20.86
CA MET A 1 -45.87 -11.17 -20.87
C MET A 1 -46.15 -10.60 -19.48
N PHE A 2 -45.28 -10.82 -18.50
CA PHE A 2 -45.24 -10.06 -17.23
C PHE A 2 -43.86 -10.27 -16.58
N ALA A 3 -42.85 -9.57 -17.11
CA ALA A 3 -41.81 -8.99 -16.25
C ALA A 3 -42.38 -7.63 -15.81
N PRO A 4 -42.19 -7.13 -14.56
CA PRO A 4 -40.89 -7.07 -13.89
C PRO A 4 -40.96 -7.19 -12.33
N LEU A 5 -40.26 -8.17 -11.74
CA LEU A 5 -39.90 -8.14 -10.31
C LEU A 5 -38.38 -8.00 -10.15
N LEU A 6 -37.76 -7.17 -11.00
CA LEU A 6 -36.32 -6.93 -11.03
C LEU A 6 -35.99 -5.43 -11.13
N GLU A 7 -36.88 -4.56 -10.62
CA GLU A 7 -36.69 -3.10 -10.65
C GLU A 7 -36.77 -2.43 -9.27
N HIS A 8 -36.85 -3.19 -8.18
CA HIS A 8 -36.96 -2.64 -6.81
C HIS A 8 -35.77 -2.93 -5.90
N VAL A 9 -34.60 -3.25 -6.47
CA VAL A 9 -33.33 -3.35 -5.72
C VAL A 9 -32.40 -2.15 -6.00
N GLU A 10 -32.80 -1.19 -6.84
CA GLU A 10 -31.92 -0.08 -7.26
C GLU A 10 -32.02 1.22 -6.43
N LYS A 11 -32.71 1.26 -5.28
CA LYS A 11 -32.83 2.50 -4.47
C LYS A 11 -32.59 2.34 -2.97
N LEU A 12 -31.47 1.72 -2.59
CA LEU A 12 -30.82 1.98 -1.30
C LEU A 12 -29.34 2.33 -1.51
N GLY A 13 -29.07 3.23 -2.45
CA GLY A 13 -27.79 3.90 -2.61
C GLY A 13 -27.79 5.24 -1.86
N ASP A 14 -26.88 5.39 -0.91
CA ASP A 14 -26.46 6.63 -0.24
C ASP A 14 -27.42 7.35 0.72
N THR A 15 -27.57 6.81 1.94
CA THR A 15 -27.87 7.63 3.14
C THR A 15 -26.61 7.98 3.95
N THR A 16 -25.41 7.81 3.39
CA THR A 16 -24.14 8.19 4.05
C THR A 16 -23.78 9.66 3.81
N VAL A 17 -24.76 10.57 3.85
CA VAL A 17 -24.51 12.00 3.72
C VAL A 17 -24.16 12.56 5.10
N PRO A 18 -22.98 13.19 5.29
CA PRO A 18 -22.63 13.77 6.58
C PRO A 18 -23.63 14.87 6.96
N GLN A 19 -24.35 14.66 8.07
CA GLN A 19 -25.41 15.56 8.53
C GLN A 19 -24.86 16.85 9.17
N SER A 20 -23.58 16.88 9.55
CA SER A 20 -22.90 18.04 10.13
C SER A 20 -21.82 18.63 9.22
N ARG A 21 -21.59 19.96 9.34
CA ARG A 21 -20.56 20.66 8.54
C ARG A 21 -19.14 20.12 8.81
N SER A 22 -18.87 19.69 10.04
CA SER A 22 -17.60 19.06 10.42
C SER A 22 -17.42 17.71 9.73
N ALA A 23 -18.43 16.84 9.77
CA ALA A 23 -18.36 15.53 9.14
C ALA A 23 -18.18 15.64 7.60
N LYS A 24 -18.85 16.61 6.95
CA LYS A 24 -18.62 16.87 5.51
C LYS A 24 -17.18 17.30 5.22
N LYS A 25 -16.56 18.08 6.11
CA LYS A 25 -15.14 18.46 5.99
C LYS A 25 -14.23 17.25 6.14
N ASP A 26 -14.48 16.41 7.13
CA ASP A 26 -13.65 15.24 7.44
C ASP A 26 -13.69 14.22 6.31
N VAL A 27 -14.85 13.95 5.71
CA VAL A 27 -14.97 13.08 4.54
C VAL A 27 -14.07 13.56 3.38
N ARG A 28 -14.08 14.86 3.07
CA ARG A 28 -13.23 15.43 2.02
C ARG A 28 -11.75 15.32 2.35
N GLN A 29 -11.37 15.60 3.61
CA GLN A 29 -9.97 15.49 4.04
C GLN A 29 -9.48 14.04 4.00
N ASN A 30 -10.32 13.11 4.44
CA ASN A 30 -10.04 11.68 4.45
C ASN A 30 -9.89 11.14 3.04
N ALA A 31 -10.75 11.54 2.10
CA ALA A 31 -10.61 11.16 0.69
C ALA A 31 -9.25 11.59 0.11
N LYS A 32 -8.86 12.85 0.34
CA LYS A 32 -7.55 13.38 -0.11
C LYS A 32 -6.37 12.63 0.52
N ARG A 33 -6.38 12.45 1.85
CA ARG A 33 -5.33 11.72 2.59
C ARG A 33 -5.27 10.25 2.15
N ARG A 34 -6.42 9.61 1.92
CA ARG A 34 -6.53 8.23 1.47
C ARG A 34 -5.90 8.04 0.11
N ALA A 35 -6.15 8.92 -0.86
CA ALA A 35 -5.54 8.84 -2.20
C ALA A 35 -4.00 8.86 -2.14
N VAL A 36 -3.43 9.82 -1.40
CA VAL A 36 -1.97 9.95 -1.24
C VAL A 36 -1.37 8.73 -0.52
N ASN A 37 -1.99 8.31 0.58
CA ASN A 37 -1.53 7.14 1.35
C ASN A 37 -1.64 5.86 0.53
N HIS A 38 -2.69 5.72 -0.29
CA HIS A 38 -2.88 4.57 -1.16
C HIS A 38 -1.78 4.50 -2.23
N TRP A 39 -1.48 5.62 -2.90
CA TRP A 39 -0.40 5.69 -3.89
C TRP A 39 0.96 5.31 -3.29
N ARG A 40 1.30 5.85 -2.11
CA ARG A 40 2.55 5.50 -1.39
C ARG A 40 2.63 4.01 -1.06
N LYS A 41 1.54 3.43 -0.54
CA LYS A 41 1.48 1.99 -0.22
C LYS A 41 1.60 1.12 -1.49
N LYS A 42 0.96 1.53 -2.59
CA LYS A 42 1.04 0.83 -3.88
C LYS A 42 2.48 0.82 -4.40
N ARG A 43 3.19 1.95 -4.29
CA ARG A 43 4.61 2.05 -4.66
C ARG A 43 5.51 1.12 -3.84
N ILE A 44 5.31 1.06 -2.51
CA ILE A 44 6.01 0.10 -1.64
C ILE A 44 5.73 -1.34 -2.07
N LYS A 45 4.47 -1.67 -2.36
CA LYS A 45 4.06 -3.02 -2.79
C LYS A 45 4.73 -3.42 -4.11
N ALA A 46 4.77 -2.52 -5.09
CA ALA A 46 5.44 -2.76 -6.36
C ALA A 46 6.93 -3.06 -6.17
N GLN A 47 7.64 -2.22 -5.42
CA GLN A 47 9.06 -2.42 -5.12
C GLN A 47 9.33 -3.72 -4.35
N SER A 48 8.46 -4.03 -3.39
CA SER A 48 8.55 -5.29 -2.63
C SER A 48 8.37 -6.50 -3.54
N LYS A 49 7.49 -6.41 -4.54
CA LYS A 49 7.29 -7.47 -5.53
C LYS A 49 8.53 -7.65 -6.39
N SER A 50 9.09 -6.57 -6.95
CA SER A 50 10.33 -6.64 -7.76
C SER A 50 11.47 -7.32 -7.00
N PHE A 51 11.65 -7.00 -5.72
CA PHE A 51 12.66 -7.64 -4.88
C PHE A 51 12.37 -9.13 -4.63
N LEU A 52 11.11 -9.51 -4.38
CA LEU A 52 10.74 -10.92 -4.21
C LEU A 52 10.93 -11.71 -5.51
N ASP A 53 10.58 -11.13 -6.66
CA ASP A 53 10.78 -11.73 -7.97
C ASP A 53 12.30 -11.96 -8.22
N ALA A 54 13.15 -11.00 -7.86
CA ALA A 54 14.61 -11.14 -7.91
C ALA A 54 15.15 -12.29 -7.03
N ILE A 55 14.63 -12.42 -5.81
CA ILE A 55 14.97 -13.54 -4.91
C ILE A 55 14.56 -14.88 -5.54
N THR A 56 13.37 -14.96 -6.13
CA THR A 56 12.91 -16.22 -6.76
C THR A 56 13.78 -16.60 -7.96
N ALA A 57 14.29 -15.62 -8.71
CA ALA A 57 15.22 -15.82 -9.81
C ALA A 57 16.66 -16.13 -9.36
N LYS A 58 16.97 -16.02 -8.06
CA LYS A 58 18.31 -16.20 -7.46
C LYS A 58 19.40 -15.27 -8.02
N ASP A 59 19.02 -14.10 -8.55
CA ASP A 59 19.98 -13.10 -8.99
C ASP A 59 20.41 -12.20 -7.82
N VAL A 60 21.62 -12.42 -7.33
CA VAL A 60 22.19 -11.70 -6.17
C VAL A 60 22.41 -10.22 -6.49
N SER A 61 22.88 -9.90 -7.70
CA SER A 61 23.22 -8.54 -8.11
C SER A 61 21.97 -7.69 -8.23
N LEU A 62 20.96 -8.23 -8.90
CA LEU A 62 19.66 -7.58 -9.04
C LEU A 62 18.97 -7.44 -7.68
N ALA A 63 19.01 -8.47 -6.83
CA ALA A 63 18.41 -8.38 -5.49
C ALA A 63 19.05 -7.28 -4.62
N GLU A 64 20.37 -7.06 -4.69
CA GLU A 64 21.04 -5.98 -3.96
C GLU A 64 20.62 -4.58 -4.42
N THR A 65 20.53 -4.38 -5.74
CA THR A 65 20.14 -3.08 -6.32
C THR A 65 18.69 -2.75 -5.96
N GLU A 66 17.79 -3.72 -6.10
CA GLU A 66 16.37 -3.58 -5.73
C GLU A 66 16.19 -3.36 -4.21
N PHE A 67 17.03 -4.00 -3.38
CA PHE A 67 17.01 -3.80 -1.93
C PHE A 67 17.45 -2.39 -1.52
N LYS A 68 18.48 -1.82 -2.15
CA LYS A 68 18.92 -0.44 -1.92
C LYS A 68 17.80 0.56 -2.27
N SER A 69 17.18 0.36 -3.44
CA SER A 69 16.01 1.15 -3.88
C SER A 69 14.84 1.03 -2.92
N PHE A 70 14.54 -0.17 -2.44
CA PHE A 70 13.52 -0.43 -1.42
C PHE A 70 13.80 0.32 -0.11
N CYS A 71 15.03 0.26 0.41
CA CYS A 71 15.40 0.95 1.65
C CYS A 71 15.21 2.47 1.53
N SER A 72 15.70 3.07 0.44
CA SER A 72 15.52 4.51 0.17
C SER A 72 14.04 4.91 0.13
N LEU A 73 13.21 4.09 -0.51
CA LEU A 73 11.78 4.34 -0.61
C LEU A 73 11.07 4.23 0.74
N MET A 74 11.41 3.21 1.53
CA MET A 74 10.84 2.99 2.85
C MET A 74 11.15 4.14 3.81
N ASP A 75 12.39 4.64 3.80
CA ASP A 75 12.80 5.71 4.69
C ASP A 75 12.12 7.03 4.32
N LYS A 76 11.98 7.35 3.03
CA LYS A 76 11.18 8.50 2.56
C LYS A 76 9.72 8.45 3.02
N VAL A 77 9.08 7.28 2.92
CA VAL A 77 7.68 7.12 3.34
C VAL A 77 7.55 7.15 4.87
N SER A 78 8.57 6.70 5.60
CA SER A 78 8.55 6.70 7.07
C SER A 78 8.57 8.10 7.70
N CYS A 79 9.11 9.09 6.99
CA CYS A 79 9.06 10.49 7.40
C CYS A 79 7.65 11.10 7.30
N THR A 80 6.71 10.41 6.65
CA THR A 80 5.31 10.84 6.51
C THR A 80 4.36 10.03 7.37
N SER A 81 3.16 10.60 7.62
CA SER A 81 2.07 9.96 8.38
C SER A 81 1.52 8.65 7.80
N THR A 82 2.04 8.20 6.64
CA THR A 82 1.62 6.96 6.01
C THR A 82 2.11 5.72 6.76
N MET A 83 3.30 5.76 7.37
CA MET A 83 3.88 4.59 8.05
C MET A 83 4.79 5.00 9.22
N HIS A 84 4.66 4.31 10.35
CA HIS A 84 5.54 4.51 11.49
C HIS A 84 6.97 3.97 11.25
N LYS A 85 7.98 4.66 11.79
CA LYS A 85 9.41 4.31 11.69
C LYS A 85 9.71 2.84 12.04
N ASN A 86 9.09 2.31 13.10
CA ASN A 86 9.30 0.91 13.49
C ASN A 86 8.74 -0.07 12.46
N THR A 87 7.64 0.27 11.77
CA THR A 87 7.10 -0.59 10.71
C THR A 87 8.02 -0.61 9.51
N ALA A 88 8.67 0.52 9.19
CA ALA A 88 9.70 0.56 8.16
C ALA A 88 10.91 -0.28 8.54
N ALA A 89 11.43 -0.10 9.77
CA ALA A 89 12.56 -0.88 10.28
C ALA A 89 12.30 -2.39 10.28
N ARG A 90 11.12 -2.84 10.73
CA ARG A 90 10.73 -4.27 10.69
C ARG A 90 10.76 -4.83 9.26
N ARG A 91 10.28 -4.08 8.28
CA ARG A 91 10.27 -4.52 6.88
C ARG A 91 11.67 -4.59 6.28
N LYS A 92 12.51 -3.57 6.53
CA LYS A 92 13.92 -3.59 6.12
C LYS A 92 14.66 -4.80 6.70
N SER A 93 14.47 -5.08 8.00
CA SER A 93 15.09 -6.22 8.68
C SER A 93 14.67 -7.57 8.11
N ARG A 94 13.40 -7.74 7.69
CA ARG A 94 12.93 -8.97 7.05
C ARG A 94 13.61 -9.21 5.70
N PHE A 95 13.66 -8.19 4.86
CA PHE A 95 14.27 -8.30 3.52
C PHE A 95 15.80 -8.42 3.58
N SER A 96 16.45 -7.76 4.54
CA SER A 96 17.89 -7.95 4.75
C SER A 96 18.23 -9.37 5.17
N ARG A 97 17.38 -10.01 6.00
CA ARG A 97 17.54 -11.41 6.37
C ARG A 97 17.43 -12.32 5.14
N GLN A 98 16.39 -12.15 4.32
CA GLN A 98 16.22 -12.92 3.09
C GLN A 98 17.40 -12.77 2.12
N LEU A 99 17.91 -11.55 1.93
CA LEU A 99 19.07 -11.30 1.07
C LEU A 99 20.33 -11.97 1.63
N ARG A 100 20.53 -11.93 2.95
CA ARG A 100 21.66 -12.59 3.60
C ARG A 100 21.58 -14.11 3.43
N ASP A 101 20.40 -14.68 3.66
CA ASP A 101 20.19 -16.12 3.56
C ASP A 101 20.43 -16.60 2.11
N LEU A 102 20.06 -15.80 1.11
CA LEU A 102 20.34 -16.06 -0.31
C LEU A 102 21.84 -15.97 -0.67
N LYS A 103 22.61 -15.13 0.03
CA LYS A 103 24.08 -15.04 -0.15
C LYS A 103 24.86 -16.15 0.55
N GLN A 104 24.28 -16.70 1.62
CA GLN A 104 24.92 -17.71 2.46
C GLN A 104 24.65 -19.15 1.97
N ALA A 105 23.57 -19.33 1.21
CA ALA A 105 23.24 -20.56 0.48
C ALA A 105 24.05 -20.68 -0.81
#